data_AF-A0AA38I0B7-F1
#
_entry.id   AF-A0AA38I0B7-F1
#
_cell.length_a   1.000
_cell.length_b   1.000
_cell.length_c   1.000
_cell.angle_alpha   90.00
_cell.angle_beta   90.00
_cell.angle_gamma   90.00
#
_symmetry.space_group_name_H-M   'P 1'
#
loop_
_entity.id
_entity.type
_entity.pdbx_description
1 polymer ?
#
loop_
_entity_poly.entity_id
_entity_poly.type
_entity_poly.pdbx_seq_one_letter_code
_entity_poly.pdbx_strand_id
1 'polypeptide(L)'
;MTNADEIKALKAKRANVRRKLTRFINFVNQEENKNKRDEISVRLQGIYSLLQEFEDYHTQIHVFDETQATEDELNNFEDDYYQIISEAKNAINSSTDSSNGSAVSANTLHTYLKALENIKRPTDQWDDLLIHMIAAKFDQHTTVAWESTLSSEIPNMESMFQFLTQRCQMWEAFEANHSFKKRFSNITFFTVLAVFIIQHTAHLEK
;
A
#
# COMPACT_ATOMS: atom_id res chain seq x y z
N MET A 1 9.88 -43.63 12.55
CA MET A 1 10.10 -42.27 13.09
C MET A 1 9.01 -42.04 14.10
N THR A 2 9.34 -41.63 15.33
CA THR A 2 8.30 -41.37 16.35
C THR A 2 7.69 -39.98 16.12
N ASN A 3 6.44 -39.73 16.55
CA ASN A 3 5.82 -38.40 16.42
C ASN A 3 6.69 -37.29 17.06
N ALA A 4 7.48 -37.62 18.09
CA ALA A 4 8.44 -36.71 18.71
C ALA A 4 9.58 -36.28 17.76
N ASP A 5 10.06 -37.20 16.91
CA ASP A 5 11.11 -36.91 15.92
C ASP A 5 10.60 -35.96 14.83
N GLU A 6 9.33 -36.13 14.43
CA GLU A 6 8.67 -35.30 13.42
C GLU A 6 8.44 -33.87 13.92
N ILE A 7 7.89 -33.71 15.13
CA ILE A 7 7.73 -32.38 15.77
C ILE A 7 9.08 -31.67 15.90
N LYS A 8 10.13 -32.40 16.31
CA LYS A 8 11.48 -31.85 16.43
C LYS A 8 12.01 -31.36 15.08
N ALA A 9 11.80 -32.13 14.01
CA ALA A 9 12.20 -31.74 12.66
C ALA A 9 11.44 -30.49 12.17
N LEU A 10 10.13 -30.42 12.43
CA LEU A 10 9.30 -29.27 12.07
C LEU A 10 9.72 -28.00 12.84
N LYS A 11 9.95 -28.10 14.15
CA LYS A 11 10.47 -26.99 14.97
C LYS A 11 11.83 -26.49 14.44
N ALA A 12 12.69 -27.40 13.99
CA ALA A 12 13.96 -27.03 13.37
C ALA A 12 13.77 -26.28 12.04
N LYS A 13 12.82 -26.71 11.19
CA LYS A 13 12.48 -26.01 9.94
C LYS A 13 11.91 -24.61 10.21
N ARG A 14 10.94 -24.49 11.12
CA ARG A 14 10.38 -23.20 11.56
C ARG A 14 11.46 -22.25 12.08
N ALA A 15 12.39 -22.77 12.90
CA ALA A 15 13.53 -21.99 13.38
C ALA A 15 14.46 -21.51 12.26
N ASN A 16 14.62 -22.29 11.18
CA ASN A 16 15.40 -21.85 10.02
C ASN A 16 14.72 -20.68 9.29
N VAL A 17 13.39 -20.73 9.12
CA VAL A 17 12.61 -19.62 8.54
C VAL A 17 12.77 -18.36 9.39
N ARG A 18 12.63 -18.48 10.72
CA ARG A 18 12.88 -17.38 11.67
C ARG A 18 14.27 -16.76 11.48
N ARG A 19 15.31 -17.59 11.38
CA ARG A 19 16.69 -17.11 11.17
C ARG A 19 16.85 -16.34 9.86
N LYS A 20 16.12 -16.68 8.78
CA LYS A 20 16.14 -15.90 7.54
C LYS A 20 15.60 -14.48 7.78
N LEU A 21 14.46 -14.35 8.47
CA LEU A 21 13.89 -13.05 8.82
C LEU A 21 14.82 -12.24 9.72
N THR A 22 15.39 -12.84 10.77
CA THR A 22 16.34 -12.18 11.67
C THR A 22 17.58 -11.65 10.93
N ARG A 23 18.11 -12.40 9.96
CA ARG A 23 19.24 -11.93 9.13
C ARG A 23 18.87 -10.70 8.32
N PHE A 24 17.65 -10.63 7.82
CA PHE A 24 17.16 -9.46 7.09
C PHE A 24 16.94 -8.26 8.02
N ILE A 25 16.34 -8.48 9.19
CA ILE A 25 16.19 -7.45 10.24
C ILE A 25 17.54 -6.82 10.57
N ASN A 26 18.53 -7.65 10.88
CA ASN A 26 19.88 -7.17 11.19
C ASN A 26 20.52 -6.41 10.03
N PHE A 27 20.23 -6.81 8.79
CA PHE A 27 20.74 -6.12 7.61
C PHE A 27 20.11 -4.73 7.44
N VAL A 28 18.78 -4.61 7.53
CA VAL A 28 18.07 -3.33 7.34
C VAL A 28 18.36 -2.35 8.47
N ASN A 29 18.52 -2.84 9.70
CA ASN A 29 18.80 -1.99 10.88
C ASN A 29 20.24 -1.46 10.95
N GLN A 30 21.14 -1.95 10.10
CA GLN A 30 22.50 -1.41 10.01
C GLN A 30 22.51 -0.05 9.30
N GLU A 31 23.01 0.98 9.97
CA GLU A 31 23.09 2.37 9.45
C GLU A 31 23.76 2.45 8.06
N GLU A 32 24.81 1.67 7.83
CA GLU A 32 25.52 1.60 6.55
C GLU A 32 24.67 1.07 5.38
N ASN A 33 23.60 0.33 5.68
CA ASN A 33 22.75 -0.29 4.67
C ASN A 33 21.50 0.54 4.34
N LYS A 34 21.20 1.60 5.09
CA LYS A 34 20.00 2.43 4.87
C LYS A 34 19.91 3.01 3.46
N ASN A 35 21.05 3.25 2.82
CA ASN A 35 21.13 3.80 1.46
C ASN A 35 21.13 2.72 0.35
N LYS A 36 21.20 1.42 0.70
CA LYS A 36 21.30 0.30 -0.26
C LYS A 36 19.93 -0.14 -0.80
N ARG A 37 19.19 0.80 -1.38
CA ARG A 37 17.78 0.62 -1.79
C ARG A 37 17.56 -0.60 -2.67
N ASP A 38 18.38 -0.77 -3.71
CA ASP A 38 18.25 -1.86 -4.67
C ASP A 38 18.50 -3.22 -4.01
N GLU A 39 19.50 -3.30 -3.13
CA GLU A 39 19.79 -4.53 -2.39
C GLU A 39 18.68 -4.86 -1.38
N ILE A 40 18.16 -3.85 -0.68
CA ILE A 40 17.00 -4.00 0.20
C ILE A 40 15.80 -4.52 -0.60
N SER A 41 15.53 -3.97 -1.79
CA SER A 41 14.43 -4.39 -2.67
C SER A 41 14.56 -5.86 -3.10
N VAL A 42 15.75 -6.26 -3.56
CA VAL A 42 16.01 -7.66 -3.97
C VAL A 42 15.85 -8.61 -2.79
N ARG A 43 16.40 -8.27 -1.61
CA ARG A 43 16.26 -9.12 -0.42
C ARG A 43 14.81 -9.19 0.06
N LEU A 44 14.08 -8.07 0.02
CA LEU A 44 12.67 -7.99 0.41
C LEU A 44 11.79 -8.93 -0.42
N GLN A 45 12.08 -9.12 -1.71
CA GLN A 45 11.36 -10.08 -2.55
C GLN A 45 11.38 -11.49 -1.95
N GLY A 46 12.52 -11.91 -1.40
CA GLY A 46 12.67 -13.21 -0.73
C GLY A 46 12.05 -13.29 0.66
N ILE A 47 11.66 -12.15 1.25
CA ILE A 47 11.00 -12.13 2.57
C ILE A 47 9.51 -12.41 2.44
N TYR A 48 8.85 -11.99 1.35
CA TYR A 48 7.39 -12.15 1.19
C TYR A 48 6.88 -13.59 1.30
N SER A 49 7.69 -14.60 0.98
CA SER A 49 7.29 -16.01 1.12
C SER A 49 7.43 -16.54 2.55
N LEU A 50 8.17 -15.86 3.42
CA LEU A 50 8.55 -16.40 4.73
C LEU A 50 7.37 -16.49 5.70
N LEU A 51 6.37 -15.62 5.60
CA LEU A 51 5.19 -15.68 6.45
C LEU A 51 4.42 -16.98 6.20
N GLN A 52 4.08 -17.25 4.94
CA GLN A 52 3.40 -18.48 4.56
C GLN A 52 4.23 -19.73 4.91
N GLU A 53 5.55 -19.73 4.63
CA GLU A 53 6.43 -20.84 5.03
C GLU A 53 6.40 -21.08 6.56
N PHE A 54 6.33 -20.02 7.36
CA PHE A 54 6.30 -20.12 8.81
C PHE A 54 4.95 -20.65 9.33
N GLU A 55 3.84 -20.10 8.82
CA GLU A 55 2.47 -20.52 9.11
C GLU A 55 2.27 -22.01 8.79
N ASP A 56 2.71 -22.47 7.61
CA ASP A 56 2.60 -23.87 7.20
C ASP A 56 3.28 -24.83 8.20
N TYR A 57 4.50 -24.49 8.67
CA TYR A 57 5.18 -25.27 9.69
C TYR A 57 4.54 -25.13 11.06
N HIS A 58 4.00 -23.94 11.40
CA HIS A 58 3.29 -23.72 12.65
C HIS A 58 2.04 -24.60 12.71
N THR A 59 1.18 -24.61 11.69
CA THR A 59 -0.02 -25.45 11.64
C THR A 59 0.33 -26.94 11.79
N GLN A 60 1.38 -27.40 11.11
CA GLN A 60 1.85 -28.78 11.25
C GLN A 60 2.32 -29.11 12.67
N ILE A 61 2.91 -28.15 13.40
CA ILE A 61 3.29 -28.33 14.81
C ILE A 61 2.07 -28.28 15.71
N HIS A 62 1.16 -27.34 15.49
CA HIS A 62 -0.04 -27.12 16.31
C HIS A 62 -0.92 -28.37 16.38
N VAL A 63 -1.04 -29.12 15.28
CA VAL A 63 -1.75 -30.42 15.25
C VAL A 63 -1.28 -31.39 16.34
N PHE A 64 -0.02 -31.27 16.81
CA PHE A 64 0.55 -32.12 17.84
C PHE A 64 0.90 -31.39 19.15
N ASP A 65 0.95 -30.06 19.15
CA ASP A 65 1.44 -29.21 20.26
C ASP A 65 0.62 -27.90 20.33
N GLU A 66 -0.59 -27.98 20.89
CA GLU A 66 -1.52 -26.86 21.10
C GLU A 66 -1.18 -26.08 22.37
N THR A 67 0.00 -25.48 22.41
CA THR A 67 0.45 -24.68 23.56
C THR A 67 0.40 -23.20 23.27
N GLN A 68 0.01 -22.40 24.28
CA GLN A 68 0.03 -20.93 24.18
C GLN A 68 1.40 -20.40 23.75
N ALA A 69 2.49 -21.01 24.24
CA ALA A 69 3.84 -20.64 23.84
C ALA A 69 4.10 -20.82 22.34
N THR A 70 3.49 -21.82 21.72
CA THR A 70 3.59 -22.06 20.27
C THR A 70 2.85 -20.98 19.49
N GLU A 71 1.67 -20.56 19.98
CA GLU A 71 0.88 -19.45 19.41
C GLU A 71 1.59 -18.11 19.57
N ASP A 72 2.17 -17.84 20.74
CA ASP A 72 2.94 -16.64 21.00
C ASP A 72 4.17 -16.55 20.07
N GLU A 73 4.80 -17.68 19.71
CA GLU A 73 5.89 -17.70 18.73
C GLU A 73 5.44 -17.27 17.32
N LEU A 74 4.19 -17.56 16.93
CA LEU A 74 3.62 -17.12 15.65
C LEU A 74 3.36 -15.62 15.66
N ASN A 75 2.66 -15.13 16.69
CA ASN A 75 2.35 -13.71 16.84
C ASN A 75 3.63 -12.86 16.82
N ASN A 76 4.66 -13.27 17.56
CA ASN A 76 5.96 -12.57 17.57
C ASN A 76 6.63 -12.56 16.18
N PHE A 77 6.53 -13.65 15.43
CA PHE A 77 7.10 -13.72 14.08
C PHE A 77 6.33 -12.83 13.10
N GLU A 78 5.01 -12.79 13.18
CA GLU A 78 4.16 -11.91 12.37
C GLU A 78 4.46 -10.43 12.63
N ASP A 79 4.54 -10.04 13.90
CA ASP A 79 4.87 -8.68 14.30
C ASP A 79 6.24 -8.25 13.73
N ASP A 80 7.28 -9.08 13.95
CA ASP A 80 8.62 -8.86 13.38
C ASP A 80 8.59 -8.75 11.85
N TYR A 81 7.80 -9.62 11.19
CA TYR A 81 7.67 -9.69 9.73
C TYR A 81 7.06 -8.42 9.15
N TYR A 82 5.92 -7.98 9.68
CA TYR A 82 5.25 -6.78 9.17
C TYR A 82 6.03 -5.52 9.50
N GLN A 83 6.66 -5.45 10.68
CA GLN A 83 7.51 -4.35 11.06
C GLN A 83 8.67 -4.18 10.06
N ILE A 84 9.43 -5.25 9.79
CA ILE A 84 10.61 -5.13 8.93
C ILE A 84 10.29 -4.84 7.47
N ILE A 85 9.16 -5.36 6.96
CA ILE A 85 8.70 -5.02 5.61
C ILE A 85 8.36 -3.53 5.51
N SER A 86 7.71 -2.97 6.53
CA SER A 86 7.39 -1.54 6.59
C SER A 86 8.66 -0.70 6.60
N GLU A 87 9.61 -1.04 7.47
CA GLU A 87 10.91 -0.35 7.57
C GLU A 87 11.70 -0.43 6.26
N ALA A 88 11.78 -1.62 5.64
CA ALA A 88 12.44 -1.83 4.36
C ALA A 88 11.79 -1.03 3.23
N LYS A 89 10.45 -1.00 3.14
CA LYS A 89 9.72 -0.19 2.16
C LYS A 89 9.96 1.29 2.36
N ASN A 90 9.95 1.76 3.60
CA ASN A 90 10.26 3.15 3.91
C ASN A 90 11.69 3.52 3.54
N ALA A 91 12.66 2.64 3.76
CA ALA A 91 14.05 2.85 3.35
C ALA A 91 14.22 2.90 1.82
N ILE A 92 13.40 2.18 1.06
CA ILE A 92 13.35 2.26 -0.41
C ILE A 92 12.74 3.60 -0.85
N ASN A 93 11.71 4.08 -0.14
CA ASN A 93 10.91 5.25 -0.50
C ASN A 93 11.42 6.59 0.07
N SER A 94 12.32 6.61 1.05
CA SER A 94 12.88 7.80 1.76
C SER A 94 13.77 8.73 0.91
N SER A 95 13.46 8.80 -0.36
CA SER A 95 14.41 8.66 -1.45
C SER A 95 13.86 9.22 -2.74
N THR A 96 12.54 9.33 -2.82
CA THR A 96 11.78 10.00 -3.88
C THR A 96 11.64 11.51 -3.65
N ASP A 97 12.34 12.10 -2.68
CA ASP A 97 12.33 13.55 -2.42
C ASP A 97 13.47 14.32 -3.12
N SER A 98 14.10 13.74 -4.13
CA SER A 98 14.97 14.50 -5.04
C SER A 98 14.96 13.91 -6.44
N SER A 99 14.43 14.70 -7.37
CA SER A 99 14.47 14.54 -8.84
C SER A 99 13.66 13.40 -9.48
N ASN A 100 12.56 13.82 -10.11
CA ASN A 100 12.02 13.34 -11.38
C ASN A 100 11.70 11.85 -11.53
N GLY A 101 10.53 11.50 -11.03
CA GLY A 101 9.79 10.29 -11.41
C GLY A 101 8.44 10.24 -10.70
N SER A 102 7.80 11.39 -10.50
CA SER A 102 6.58 11.47 -9.71
C SER A 102 5.42 10.86 -10.48
N ALA A 103 4.75 9.89 -9.85
CA ALA A 103 3.33 9.73 -9.99
C ALA A 103 2.71 11.10 -9.71
N VAL A 104 2.43 11.83 -10.80
CA VAL A 104 1.73 13.09 -10.75
C VAL A 104 0.37 12.82 -10.12
N SER A 105 0.29 13.08 -8.81
CA SER A 105 -0.94 13.01 -8.05
C SER A 105 -1.90 14.04 -8.62
N ALA A 106 -3.19 13.72 -8.66
CA ALA A 106 -4.25 14.64 -9.09
C ALA A 106 -4.12 16.03 -8.38
N ASN A 107 -3.59 16.05 -7.16
CA ASN A 107 -3.31 17.27 -6.40
C ASN A 107 -2.25 18.14 -7.07
N THR A 108 -1.17 17.54 -7.58
CA THR A 108 -0.11 18.26 -8.28
C THR A 108 -0.62 18.82 -9.60
N LEU A 109 -1.46 18.08 -10.35
CA LEU A 109 -2.12 18.59 -11.55
C LEU A 109 -3.04 19.76 -11.25
N HIS A 110 -3.83 19.68 -10.18
CA HIS A 110 -4.73 20.75 -9.78
C HIS A 110 -3.98 22.01 -9.35
N THR A 111 -2.87 21.85 -8.62
CA THR A 111 -1.98 22.96 -8.28
C THR A 111 -1.34 23.56 -9.54
N TYR A 112 -0.91 22.73 -10.50
CA TYR A 112 -0.41 23.22 -11.78
C TYR A 112 -1.49 23.93 -12.60
N LEU A 113 -2.71 23.40 -12.65
CA LEU A 113 -3.85 24.03 -13.32
C LEU A 113 -4.20 25.38 -12.71
N LYS A 114 -4.29 25.47 -11.37
CA LYS A 114 -4.50 26.75 -10.66
C LYS A 114 -3.36 27.73 -10.88
N ALA A 115 -2.12 27.23 -10.92
CA ALA A 115 -0.96 28.07 -11.23
C ALA A 115 -1.00 28.58 -12.69
N LEU A 116 -1.49 27.77 -13.63
CA LEU A 116 -1.66 28.12 -15.04
C LEU A 116 -2.86 29.06 -15.27
N GLU A 117 -3.93 28.90 -14.50
CA GLU A 117 -5.08 29.80 -14.44
C GLU A 117 -4.64 31.21 -13.99
N ASN A 118 -3.78 31.27 -12.97
CA ASN A 118 -3.11 32.51 -12.54
C ASN A 118 -2.21 33.13 -13.62
N ILE A 119 -1.81 32.36 -14.65
CA ILE A 119 -0.97 32.82 -15.78
C ILE A 119 -1.83 33.21 -17.01
N LYS A 120 -3.17 33.26 -16.89
CA LYS A 120 -4.11 33.71 -17.96
C LYS A 120 -3.98 32.95 -19.29
N ARG A 121 -3.57 31.68 -19.26
CA ARG A 121 -3.61 30.80 -20.45
C ARG A 121 -4.94 30.02 -20.46
N PRO A 122 -5.51 29.73 -21.65
CA PRO A 122 -6.77 28.99 -21.74
C PRO A 122 -6.55 27.55 -21.28
N THR A 123 -6.99 27.25 -20.06
CA THR A 123 -7.01 25.91 -19.45
C THR A 123 -8.11 25.01 -20.04
N ASP A 124 -9.02 25.58 -20.83
CA ASP A 124 -10.22 24.99 -21.45
C ASP A 124 -9.98 23.79 -22.39
N GLN A 125 -8.72 23.50 -22.75
CA GLN A 125 -8.38 22.44 -23.73
C GLN A 125 -7.53 21.30 -23.15
N TRP A 126 -7.21 21.34 -21.86
CA TRP A 126 -6.31 20.34 -21.25
C TRP A 126 -7.06 19.18 -20.60
N ASP A 127 -8.38 19.27 -20.48
CA ASP A 127 -9.22 18.29 -19.80
C ASP A 127 -9.03 16.89 -20.39
N ASP A 128 -9.09 16.74 -21.72
CA ASP A 128 -8.90 15.46 -22.39
C ASP A 128 -7.52 14.84 -22.09
N LEU A 129 -6.46 15.63 -22.13
CA LEU A 129 -5.09 15.17 -21.86
C LEU A 129 -4.91 14.76 -20.41
N LEU A 130 -5.47 15.54 -19.48
CA LEU A 130 -5.38 15.28 -18.05
C LEU A 130 -6.20 14.06 -17.65
N ILE A 131 -7.41 13.91 -18.20
CA ILE A 131 -8.25 12.73 -17.99
C ILE A 131 -7.53 11.48 -18.50
N HIS A 132 -6.93 11.52 -19.69
CA HIS A 132 -6.15 10.40 -20.20
C HIS A 132 -4.94 10.07 -19.31
N MET A 133 -4.23 11.07 -18.81
CA MET A 133 -3.09 10.85 -17.90
C MET A 133 -3.53 10.24 -16.56
N ILE A 134 -4.66 10.66 -16.01
CA ILE A 134 -5.19 10.14 -14.75
C ILE A 134 -5.80 8.74 -14.96
N ALA A 135 -6.56 8.53 -16.04
CA ALA A 135 -7.16 7.23 -16.37
C ALA A 135 -6.10 6.15 -16.63
N ALA A 136 -4.94 6.51 -17.20
CA ALA A 136 -3.81 5.61 -17.37
C ALA A 136 -3.17 5.14 -16.03
N LYS A 137 -3.52 5.77 -14.91
CA LYS A 137 -3.07 5.39 -13.56
C LYS A 137 -4.08 4.57 -12.78
N PHE A 138 -5.28 4.37 -13.33
CA PHE A 138 -6.30 3.53 -12.73
C PHE A 138 -5.94 2.05 -12.87
N ASP A 139 -6.26 1.27 -11.83
CA ASP A 139 -6.26 -0.19 -11.91
C ASP A 139 -7.44 -0.65 -12.76
N GLN A 140 -7.35 -1.87 -13.30
CA GLN A 140 -8.33 -2.41 -14.26
C GLN A 140 -9.80 -2.25 -13.78
N HIS A 141 -10.06 -2.38 -12.48
CA HIS A 141 -11.40 -2.24 -11.92
C HIS A 141 -11.87 -0.77 -11.87
N THR A 142 -10.98 0.18 -11.57
CA THR A 142 -11.28 1.61 -11.62
C THR A 142 -11.43 2.12 -13.05
N THR A 143 -10.61 1.63 -13.99
CA THR A 143 -10.70 1.98 -15.42
C THR A 143 -12.04 1.55 -16.01
N VAL A 144 -12.46 0.30 -15.79
CA VAL A 144 -13.75 -0.19 -16.30
C VAL A 144 -14.93 0.58 -15.69
N ALA A 145 -14.87 0.92 -14.40
CA ALA A 145 -15.90 1.72 -13.75
C ALA A 145 -15.94 3.17 -14.26
N TRP A 146 -14.77 3.75 -14.55
CA TRP A 146 -14.65 5.07 -15.16
C TRP A 146 -15.27 5.04 -16.55
N GLU A 147 -14.84 4.12 -17.41
CA GLU A 147 -15.37 3.92 -18.76
C GLU A 147 -16.88 3.68 -18.78
N SER A 148 -17.42 2.97 -17.77
CA SER A 148 -18.86 2.76 -17.61
C SER A 148 -19.64 4.03 -17.25
N THR A 149 -18.96 5.04 -16.70
CA THR A 149 -19.56 6.33 -16.34
C THR A 149 -19.61 7.29 -17.56
N LEU A 150 -18.76 7.08 -18.57
CA LEU A 150 -18.75 7.85 -19.82
C LEU A 150 -19.85 7.36 -20.78
N SER A 151 -21.10 7.77 -20.55
CA SER A 151 -22.22 7.26 -21.36
C SER A 151 -22.43 7.95 -22.73
N SER A 152 -21.98 9.20 -22.99
CA SER A 152 -22.02 9.80 -24.36
C SER A 152 -21.42 11.21 -24.55
N GLU A 153 -20.86 11.86 -23.53
CA GLU A 153 -20.33 13.24 -23.66
C GLU A 153 -18.80 13.28 -23.44
N ILE A 154 -18.13 14.28 -24.03
CA ILE A 154 -16.70 14.54 -23.83
C ILE A 154 -16.49 14.77 -22.33
N PRO A 155 -15.69 13.94 -21.65
CA PRO A 155 -15.56 14.02 -20.20
C PRO A 155 -14.80 15.30 -19.83
N ASN A 156 -15.37 16.07 -18.90
CA ASN A 156 -14.71 17.22 -18.27
C ASN A 156 -14.00 16.75 -16.99
N MET A 157 -12.92 17.44 -16.62
CA MET A 157 -12.22 17.27 -15.34
C MET A 157 -13.15 17.27 -14.13
N GLU A 158 -14.22 18.08 -14.14
CA GLU A 158 -15.21 18.09 -13.05
C GLU A 158 -15.90 16.72 -12.88
N SER A 159 -16.25 16.07 -13.98
CA SER A 159 -16.83 14.72 -13.97
C SER A 159 -15.85 13.68 -13.43
N MET A 160 -14.58 13.80 -13.80
CA MET A 160 -13.50 12.94 -13.31
C MET A 160 -13.32 13.09 -11.78
N PHE A 161 -13.35 14.32 -11.26
CA PHE A 161 -13.28 14.56 -9.83
C PHE A 161 -14.51 14.04 -9.09
N GLN A 162 -15.71 14.18 -9.66
CA GLN A 162 -16.94 13.67 -9.06
C GLN A 162 -16.93 12.14 -8.97
N PHE A 163 -16.47 11.45 -10.02
CA PHE A 163 -16.30 9.99 -10.03
C PHE A 163 -15.30 9.53 -8.97
N LEU A 164 -14.14 10.20 -8.87
CA LEU A 164 -13.16 9.89 -7.84
C LEU A 164 -13.74 10.07 -6.44
N THR A 165 -14.46 11.16 -6.21
CA THR A 165 -15.11 11.47 -4.92
C THR A 165 -16.17 10.44 -4.56
N GLN A 166 -17.03 10.05 -5.50
CA GLN A 166 -18.05 9.01 -5.28
C GLN A 166 -17.42 7.67 -4.95
N ARG A 167 -16.32 7.31 -5.62
CA ARG A 167 -15.56 6.11 -5.26
C ARG A 167 -15.00 6.24 -3.84
N CYS A 168 -14.31 7.33 -3.50
CA CYS A 168 -13.80 7.56 -2.14
C CYS A 168 -14.89 7.31 -1.08
N GLN A 169 -16.05 7.93 -1.25
CA GLN A 169 -17.16 7.84 -0.32
C GLN A 169 -17.74 6.42 -0.23
N MET A 170 -17.83 5.70 -1.36
CA MET A 170 -18.29 4.31 -1.37
C MET A 170 -17.31 3.38 -0.65
N TRP A 171 -16.00 3.62 -0.80
CA TRP A 171 -14.96 2.90 -0.07
C TRP A 171 -14.98 3.23 1.44
N GLU A 172 -15.16 4.50 1.81
CA GLU A 172 -15.31 4.92 3.22
C GLU A 172 -16.56 4.33 3.89
N ALA A 173 -17.69 4.27 3.18
CA ALA A 173 -18.91 3.64 3.67
C ALA A 173 -18.78 2.11 3.80
N PHE A 174 -17.92 1.49 2.98
CA PHE A 174 -17.57 0.07 3.09
C PHE A 174 -16.66 -0.20 4.31
N GLU A 175 -15.68 0.67 4.58
CA GLU A 175 -14.83 0.60 5.78
C GLU A 175 -15.61 0.87 7.08
N ALA A 176 -16.58 1.79 7.08
CA ALA A 176 -17.39 2.10 8.26
C ALA A 176 -18.34 0.96 8.69
N ASN A 177 -18.74 0.08 7.77
CA ASN A 177 -19.66 -1.04 8.04
C ASN A 177 -18.96 -2.36 8.42
N HIS A 178 -17.65 -2.46 8.21
CA HIS A 178 -16.87 -3.63 8.58
C HIS A 178 -15.74 -3.19 9.51
N SER A 179 -15.81 -3.57 10.80
CA SER A 179 -14.67 -3.47 11.73
C SER A 179 -13.58 -4.48 11.33
N PHE A 180 -12.96 -4.25 10.18
CA PHE A 180 -11.92 -5.10 9.62
C PHE A 180 -10.57 -4.42 9.79
N LYS A 181 -9.67 -5.08 10.53
CA LYS A 181 -8.28 -4.64 10.73
C LYS A 181 -7.60 -4.42 9.37
N LYS A 182 -7.26 -3.16 9.12
CA LYS A 182 -6.12 -2.64 8.33
C LYS A 182 -5.64 -3.55 7.19
N ARG A 183 -6.29 -3.42 6.03
CA ARG A 183 -5.68 -3.73 4.73
C ARG A 183 -5.71 -2.46 3.88
N PHE A 184 -4.70 -2.32 3.02
CA PHE A 184 -4.46 -1.27 2.02
C PHE A 184 -3.57 -0.09 2.45
N SER A 185 -2.27 -0.33 2.27
CA SER A 185 -1.26 0.65 1.86
C SER A 185 -1.67 1.29 0.52
N ASN A 186 -2.66 2.18 0.57
CA ASN A 186 -3.10 3.18 -0.43
C ASN A 186 -4.04 4.22 0.22
N ILE A 187 -4.49 3.96 1.45
CA ILE A 187 -5.31 4.83 2.32
C ILE A 187 -4.67 6.20 2.60
N THR A 188 -3.33 6.35 2.49
CA THR A 188 -2.69 7.66 2.66
C THR A 188 -3.05 8.65 1.55
N PHE A 189 -3.40 8.18 0.36
CA PHE A 189 -3.86 9.04 -0.73
C PHE A 189 -5.31 9.49 -0.52
N PHE A 190 -6.17 8.56 -0.08
CA PHE A 190 -7.60 8.80 0.08
C PHE A 190 -7.96 9.55 1.36
N THR A 191 -7.26 9.30 2.48
CA THR A 191 -7.50 10.04 3.73
C THR A 191 -7.07 11.50 3.64
N VAL A 192 -5.99 11.80 2.91
CA VAL A 192 -5.55 13.18 2.66
C VAL A 192 -6.48 13.90 1.68
N LEU A 193 -7.05 13.18 0.70
CA LEU A 193 -8.09 13.70 -0.20
C LEU A 193 -9.42 13.96 0.52
N ALA A 194 -9.86 13.07 1.40
CA ALA A 194 -11.10 13.21 2.16
C ALA A 194 -11.04 14.37 3.17
N VAL A 195 -9.94 14.51 3.90
CA VAL A 195 -9.74 15.64 4.82
C VAL A 195 -9.72 16.98 4.06
N PHE A 196 -9.12 17.04 2.87
CA PHE A 196 -9.08 18.27 2.08
C PHE A 196 -10.42 18.62 1.41
N ILE A 197 -11.20 17.62 0.97
CA ILE A 197 -12.54 17.84 0.38
C ILE A 197 -13.53 18.33 1.45
N ILE A 198 -13.50 17.76 2.67
CA ILE A 198 -14.36 18.20 3.79
C ILE A 198 -14.00 19.64 4.23
N GLN A 199 -12.72 20.02 4.17
CA GLN A 199 -12.30 21.39 4.52
C GLN A 199 -12.67 22.42 3.43
N HIS A 200 -12.76 22.01 2.16
CA HIS A 200 -13.02 22.92 1.04
C HIS A 200 -14.53 23.08 0.73
N THR A 201 -15.38 22.10 1.04
CA THR A 201 -16.84 22.25 0.92
C THR A 201 -17.41 23.20 1.99
N ALA A 202 -16.80 23.26 3.17
CA ALA A 202 -17.19 24.20 4.23
C ALA A 202 -16.87 25.68 3.94
N HIS A 203 -15.97 25.98 2.99
CA HIS A 203 -15.58 27.35 2.64
C HIS A 203 -16.41 27.92 1.46
N LEU A 204 -17.22 27.09 0.79
CA LEU A 204 -18.07 27.52 -0.34
C LEU A 204 -19.52 27.84 0.07
N GLU A 205 -19.89 27.68 1.34
CA GLU A 205 -21.24 28.01 1.89
C GLU A 205 -21.28 29.27 2.78
N LYS A 206 -20.33 30.21 2.65
CA LYS A 206 -20.41 31.54 3.29
C LYS A 206 -20.15 32.68 2.33
#